data_AF-A0A7C3ILA1-F1
#
_entry.id   AF-A0A7C3ILA1-F1
#
_cell.length_a   1.000
_cell.length_b   1.000
_cell.length_c   1.000
_cell.angle_alpha   90.00
_cell.angle_beta   90.00
_cell.angle_gamma   90.00
#
_symmetry.space_group_name_H-M   'P 1'
#
loop_
_entity.id
_entity.type
_entity.pdbx_description
1 polymer ?
#
loop_
_entity_poly.entity_id
_entity_poly.type
_entity_poly.pdbx_seq_one_letter_code
_entity_poly.pdbx_strand_id
1 'polypeptide(L)'
;MSLSIYTLDLRAPFIYTQSIAEDPFGQPPHEEAMACFSLDRDVAQSIEPDAEHYLGPLLFRGTKSSEAPDTDDCVIPKGLYLFAQIREAPQRDLFTAMAIEVQKEGLWRRMEMENRVFIRILKEEDEVVTQVLRPISAIPDQA
;
A
#
# COMPACT_ATOMS: atom_id res chain seq x y z
N MET A 1 -7.41 9.53 15.68
CA MET A 1 -6.19 10.17 15.14
C MET A 1 -6.52 10.81 13.80
N SER A 2 -5.85 11.89 13.40
CA SER A 2 -6.01 12.45 12.05
C SER A 2 -5.00 11.77 11.13
N LEU A 3 -5.47 11.01 10.14
CA LEU A 3 -4.62 10.44 9.10
C LEU A 3 -4.20 11.54 8.13
N SER A 4 -2.91 11.73 7.95
CA SER A 4 -2.39 12.67 6.95
C SER A 4 -2.10 11.93 5.64
N ILE A 5 -2.65 12.42 4.54
CA ILE A 5 -2.50 11.84 3.19
C ILE A 5 -1.69 12.80 2.33
N TYR A 6 -0.67 12.27 1.67
CA TYR A 6 0.28 13.03 0.86
C TYR A 6 0.32 12.50 -0.56
N THR A 7 0.74 13.35 -1.50
CA THR A 7 1.20 12.87 -2.82
C THR A 7 2.69 12.59 -2.73
N LEU A 8 3.09 11.34 -2.92
CA LEU A 8 4.48 10.88 -2.90
C LEU A 8 4.96 10.61 -4.32
N ASP A 9 6.09 11.21 -4.69
CA ASP A 9 6.80 10.92 -5.94
C ASP A 9 7.99 10.00 -5.66
N LEU A 10 7.78 8.71 -5.93
CA LEU A 10 8.77 7.67 -5.71
C LEU A 10 9.72 7.62 -6.92
N ARG A 11 10.93 8.16 -6.73
CA ARG A 11 11.93 8.31 -7.81
C ARG A 11 12.64 7.01 -8.20
N ALA A 12 12.62 5.99 -7.34
CA ALA A 12 13.21 4.68 -7.58
C ALA A 12 12.29 3.59 -7.01
N PRO A 13 12.18 2.42 -7.66
CA PRO A 13 11.32 1.36 -7.15
C PRO A 13 11.81 0.83 -5.80
N PHE A 14 10.88 0.35 -4.97
CA PHE A 14 11.23 -0.50 -3.84
C PHE A 14 11.19 -1.96 -4.29
N ILE A 15 12.29 -2.67 -4.09
CA ILE A 15 12.48 -4.06 -4.52
C ILE A 15 12.54 -4.95 -3.29
N TYR A 16 11.85 -6.08 -3.35
CA TYR A 16 11.73 -7.05 -2.27
C TYR A 16 11.85 -8.45 -2.82
N THR A 17 12.38 -9.36 -2.00
CA THR A 17 12.35 -10.79 -2.27
C THR A 17 10.95 -11.33 -2.03
N GLN A 18 10.42 -12.14 -2.95
CA GLN A 18 9.12 -12.77 -2.75
C GLN A 18 9.09 -13.60 -1.45
N SER A 19 8.04 -13.38 -0.66
CA SER A 19 7.81 -14.08 0.60
C SER A 19 6.73 -15.15 0.43
N ILE A 20 6.97 -16.34 1.00
CA ILE A 20 6.02 -17.46 1.00
C ILE A 20 4.97 -17.38 2.12
N ALA A 21 5.07 -16.40 3.02
CA ALA A 21 4.20 -16.33 4.17
C ALA A 21 2.78 -15.88 3.79
N GLU A 22 1.78 -16.66 4.20
CA GLU A 22 0.40 -16.60 3.71
C GLU A 22 -0.38 -15.36 4.19
N ASP A 23 -0.12 -14.89 5.42
CA ASP A 23 -0.84 -13.75 6.01
C ASP A 23 0.06 -12.49 6.06
N PRO A 24 -0.28 -11.42 5.31
CA PRO A 24 0.44 -10.15 5.38
C PRO A 24 0.13 -9.31 6.64
N PHE A 25 -0.90 -9.69 7.42
CA PHE A 25 -1.32 -9.01 8.67
C PHE A 25 -0.96 -9.80 9.93
N GLY A 26 -0.17 -10.87 9.80
CA GLY A 26 0.34 -11.63 10.92
C GLY A 26 1.37 -10.85 11.74
N GLN A 27 2.34 -11.55 12.30
CA GLN A 27 3.38 -10.88 13.08
C GLN A 27 4.19 -9.91 12.19
N PRO A 28 4.43 -8.65 12.63
CA PRO A 28 5.24 -7.71 11.88
C PRO A 28 6.63 -8.30 11.59
N PRO A 29 7.19 -8.07 10.38
CA PRO A 29 8.52 -8.54 10.03
C PRO A 29 9.59 -7.91 10.92
N HIS A 30 10.72 -8.59 11.08
CA HIS A 30 11.88 -8.05 11.81
C HIS A 30 12.51 -6.81 11.14
N GLU A 31 12.44 -6.72 9.81
CA GLU A 31 12.98 -5.60 9.03
C GLU A 31 11.86 -4.81 8.32
N GLU A 32 11.54 -5.23 7.09
CA GLU A 32 10.65 -4.53 6.18
C GLU A 32 9.91 -5.56 5.32
N ALA A 33 8.60 -5.40 5.17
CA ALA A 33 7.78 -6.21 4.29
C ALA A 33 6.81 -5.35 3.51
N MET A 34 6.32 -5.90 2.41
CA MET A 34 5.28 -5.31 1.60
C MET A 34 4.28 -6.36 1.14
N ALA A 35 3.05 -5.93 0.86
CA ALA A 35 2.07 -6.73 0.14
C ALA A 35 1.33 -5.84 -0.87
N CYS A 36 0.93 -6.44 -1.98
CA CYS A 36 0.15 -5.80 -3.04
C CYS A 36 -1.20 -6.49 -3.16
N PHE A 37 -2.29 -5.74 -3.08
CA PHE A 37 -3.64 -6.24 -3.28
C PHE A 37 -4.24 -5.68 -4.58
N SER A 38 -4.98 -6.52 -5.30
CA SER A 38 -5.80 -6.09 -6.43
C SER A 38 -7.18 -5.71 -5.91
N LEU A 39 -7.65 -4.52 -6.27
CA LEU A 39 -9.00 -4.09 -5.96
C LEU A 39 -9.90 -4.36 -7.15
N ASP A 40 -11.16 -4.69 -6.88
CA ASP A 40 -12.18 -4.66 -7.92
C ASP A 40 -12.30 -3.23 -8.48
N ARG A 41 -12.54 -3.11 -9.79
CA ARG A 41 -12.56 -1.81 -10.46
C ARG A 41 -13.69 -0.92 -9.96
N ASP A 42 -14.86 -1.50 -9.72
CA ASP A 42 -16.03 -0.73 -9.28
C ASP A 42 -15.85 -0.29 -7.82
N VAL A 43 -15.27 -1.16 -6.98
CA VAL A 43 -14.87 -0.82 -5.61
C VAL A 43 -13.80 0.27 -5.60
N ALA A 44 -12.80 0.20 -6.49
CA ALA A 44 -11.71 1.17 -6.60
C ALA A 44 -12.18 2.58 -6.98
N GLN A 45 -13.36 2.71 -7.60
CA GLN A 45 -13.96 3.97 -8.02
C GLN A 45 -15.06 4.47 -7.07
N SER A 46 -15.40 3.69 -6.04
CA SER A 46 -16.41 4.07 -5.05
C SER A 46 -15.84 4.99 -3.96
N ILE A 47 -16.59 6.03 -3.60
CA ILE A 47 -16.29 6.88 -2.43
C ILE A 47 -16.69 6.18 -1.12
N GLU A 48 -17.64 5.25 -1.18
CA GLU A 48 -18.11 4.45 -0.05
C GLU A 48 -17.91 2.96 -0.36
N PRO A 49 -16.65 2.48 -0.42
CA PRO A 49 -16.40 1.08 -0.63
C PRO A 49 -16.79 0.26 0.61
N ASP A 50 -17.30 -0.95 0.39
CA ASP A 50 -17.52 -1.92 1.46
C ASP A 50 -16.17 -2.39 2.02
N ALA A 51 -15.93 -2.14 3.30
CA ALA A 51 -14.68 -2.47 3.96
C ALA A 51 -14.40 -3.98 4.00
N GLU A 52 -15.42 -4.83 4.12
CA GLU A 52 -15.24 -6.29 4.22
C GLU A 52 -14.67 -6.87 2.91
N HIS A 53 -15.08 -6.28 1.79
CA HIS A 53 -14.71 -6.68 0.44
C HIS A 53 -13.68 -5.76 -0.20
N TYR A 54 -13.22 -4.73 0.53
CA TYR A 54 -12.30 -3.75 -0.02
C TYR A 54 -10.99 -4.41 -0.42
N LEU A 55 -10.40 -5.20 0.48
CA LEU A 55 -9.20 -5.96 0.18
C LEU A 55 -9.55 -7.15 -0.71
N GLY A 56 -9.44 -6.94 -2.02
CA GLY A 56 -9.50 -8.01 -3.00
C GLY A 56 -8.28 -8.96 -2.94
N PRO A 57 -8.00 -9.71 -4.02
CA PRO A 57 -6.94 -10.73 -4.00
C PRO A 57 -5.56 -10.17 -3.66
N LEU A 58 -4.84 -10.85 -2.76
CA LEU A 58 -3.41 -10.65 -2.55
C LEU A 58 -2.67 -11.09 -3.83
N LEU A 59 -1.96 -10.16 -4.48
CA LEU A 59 -1.20 -10.42 -5.70
C LEU A 59 0.17 -11.00 -5.39
N PHE A 60 0.89 -10.36 -4.47
CA PHE A 60 2.20 -10.81 -4.03
C PHE A 60 2.59 -10.16 -2.70
N ARG A 61 3.58 -10.75 -2.05
CA ARG A 61 4.20 -10.26 -0.82
C ARG A 61 5.71 -10.32 -0.97
N GLY A 62 6.38 -9.30 -0.44
CA GLY A 62 7.83 -9.26 -0.38
C GLY A 62 8.34 -8.98 1.02
N THR A 63 9.55 -9.45 1.30
CA THR A 63 10.34 -9.04 2.46
C THR A 63 11.67 -8.48 1.98
N LYS A 64 12.18 -7.47 2.67
CA LYS A 64 13.53 -7.01 2.41
C LYS A 64 14.48 -8.07 2.95
N SER A 65 15.29 -8.62 2.06
CA SER A 65 16.36 -9.54 2.39
C SER A 65 17.69 -8.82 2.23
N SER A 66 18.60 -9.00 3.20
CA SER A 66 20.00 -8.59 3.07
C SER A 66 20.81 -9.56 2.20
N GLU A 67 20.26 -10.75 1.94
CA GLU A 67 20.85 -11.77 1.07
C GLU A 67 20.18 -11.74 -0.30
N ALA A 68 20.98 -11.83 -1.36
CA ALA A 68 20.52 -11.77 -2.75
C ALA A 68 19.51 -12.90 -3.01
N PRO A 69 18.29 -12.60 -3.51
CA PRO A 69 17.38 -13.64 -3.89
C PRO A 69 17.74 -14.23 -5.26
N ASP A 70 17.77 -15.56 -5.34
CA ASP A 70 17.85 -16.33 -6.58
C ASP A 70 16.47 -16.51 -7.26
N THR A 71 15.49 -15.64 -6.99
CA THR A 71 14.08 -15.80 -7.41
C THR A 71 13.30 -14.49 -7.55
N ASP A 72 12.24 -14.54 -8.37
CA ASP A 72 11.26 -13.50 -8.75
C ASP A 72 11.11 -12.32 -7.77
N ASP A 73 11.40 -11.11 -8.27
CA ASP A 73 11.31 -9.87 -7.49
C ASP A 73 9.86 -9.36 -7.34
N CYS A 74 9.52 -8.94 -6.13
CA CYS A 74 8.32 -8.18 -5.82
C CYS A 74 8.64 -6.69 -5.78
N VAL A 75 7.84 -5.85 -6.44
CA VAL A 75 8.21 -4.43 -6.66
C VAL A 75 7.06 -3.47 -6.35
N ILE A 76 7.37 -2.39 -5.63
CA ILE A 76 6.59 -1.15 -5.67
C ILE A 76 7.25 -0.25 -6.72
N PRO A 77 6.65 -0.05 -7.90
CA PRO A 77 7.32 0.63 -9.00
C PRO A 77 7.58 2.12 -8.69
N LYS A 78 8.58 2.72 -9.34
CA LYS A 78 8.70 4.19 -9.33
C LYS A 78 7.43 4.82 -9.90
N GLY A 79 7.04 5.99 -9.39
CA GLY A 79 5.81 6.66 -9.84
C GLY A 79 5.19 7.56 -8.78
N LEU A 80 4.01 8.08 -9.09
CA LEU A 80 3.22 8.93 -8.20
C LEU A 80 2.24 8.08 -7.39
N TYR A 81 2.12 8.40 -6.10
CA TYR A 81 1.27 7.68 -5.17
C TYR A 81 0.50 8.65 -4.29
N LEU A 82 -0.73 8.29 -3.93
CA LEU A 82 -1.29 8.75 -2.66
C LEU A 82 -0.76 7.88 -1.55
N PHE A 83 -0.29 8.53 -0.51
CA PHE A 83 0.49 7.93 0.55
C PHE A 83 -0.06 8.34 1.91
N ALA A 84 -0.19 7.37 2.80
CA ALA A 84 -0.49 7.63 4.21
C ALA A 84 0.32 6.69 5.09
N GLN A 85 0.62 7.13 6.30
CA GLN A 85 1.36 6.32 7.28
C GLN A 85 0.84 6.52 8.69
N ILE A 86 1.01 5.48 9.53
CA ILE A 86 0.77 5.51 10.97
C ILE A 86 1.83 4.70 11.70
N ARG A 87 2.04 5.02 12.98
CA ARG A 87 2.97 4.33 13.90
C ARG A 87 2.24 3.24 14.68
N GLU A 88 1.68 2.29 13.94
CA GLU A 88 0.93 1.16 14.50
C GLU A 88 1.24 -0.12 13.72
N ALA A 89 1.20 -1.26 14.41
CA ALA A 89 1.35 -2.56 13.77
C ALA A 89 0.19 -2.80 12.78
N PRO A 90 0.46 -3.46 11.64
CA PRO A 90 -0.55 -3.73 10.64
C PRO A 90 -1.64 -4.63 11.21
N GLN A 91 -2.85 -4.08 11.34
CA GLN A 91 -4.07 -4.86 11.53
C GLN A 91 -4.90 -4.73 10.27
N ARG A 92 -5.54 -5.82 9.83
CA ARG A 92 -6.33 -5.84 8.59
C ARG A 92 -7.34 -4.69 8.55
N ASP A 93 -8.10 -4.51 9.63
CA ASP A 93 -9.15 -3.48 9.70
C ASP A 93 -8.57 -2.06 9.65
N LEU A 94 -7.46 -1.83 10.37
CA LEU A 94 -6.75 -0.56 10.39
C LEU A 94 -6.19 -0.20 9.02
N PHE A 95 -5.51 -1.14 8.37
CA PHE A 95 -5.01 -0.98 7.00
C PHE A 95 -6.14 -0.72 6.02
N THR A 96 -7.23 -1.48 6.11
CA THR A 96 -8.40 -1.33 5.24
C THR A 96 -8.98 0.07 5.39
N ALA A 97 -9.18 0.54 6.63
CA ALA A 97 -9.66 1.89 6.91
C ALA A 97 -8.71 2.96 6.32
N MET A 98 -7.40 2.84 6.54
CA MET A 98 -6.41 3.77 5.95
C MET A 98 -6.49 3.79 4.43
N ALA A 99 -6.56 2.61 3.80
CA ALA A 99 -6.57 2.49 2.35
C ALA A 99 -7.86 3.02 1.73
N ILE A 100 -8.99 2.92 2.43
CA ILE A 100 -10.25 3.55 2.05
C ILE A 100 -10.14 5.07 2.15
N GLU A 101 -9.57 5.62 3.22
CA GLU A 101 -9.39 7.07 3.35
C GLU A 101 -8.45 7.63 2.28
N VAL A 102 -7.37 6.91 1.96
CA VAL A 102 -6.48 7.23 0.81
C VAL A 102 -7.26 7.24 -0.51
N GLN A 103 -8.13 6.26 -0.74
CA GLN A 103 -8.98 6.23 -1.94
C GLN A 103 -9.95 7.40 -1.98
N LYS A 104 -10.66 7.67 -0.89
CA LYS A 104 -11.59 8.80 -0.79
C LYS A 104 -10.90 10.11 -1.13
N GLU A 105 -9.74 10.36 -0.54
CA GLU A 105 -8.95 11.56 -0.81
C GLU A 105 -8.59 11.67 -2.30
N GLY A 106 -8.16 10.58 -2.93
CA GLY A 106 -7.85 10.57 -4.35
C GLY A 106 -9.04 10.86 -5.24
N LEU A 107 -10.19 10.25 -4.95
CA LEU A 107 -11.44 10.52 -5.66
C LEU A 107 -11.90 11.97 -5.46
N TRP A 108 -11.78 12.51 -4.24
CA TRP A 108 -12.11 13.91 -3.94
C TRP A 108 -11.22 14.89 -4.73
N ARG A 109 -9.93 14.57 -4.84
CA ARG A 109 -8.95 15.32 -5.65
C ARG A 109 -9.06 15.05 -7.15
N ARG A 110 -10.03 14.23 -7.58
CA ARG A 110 -10.28 13.82 -8.97
C ARG A 110 -9.07 13.16 -9.63
N MET A 111 -8.25 12.46 -8.84
CA MET A 111 -7.10 11.71 -9.32
C MET A 111 -7.54 10.38 -9.92
N GLU A 112 -6.91 9.99 -11.02
CA GLU A 112 -7.05 8.63 -11.55
C GLU A 112 -6.08 7.71 -10.80
N MET A 113 -6.62 6.78 -10.02
CA MET A 113 -5.82 5.81 -9.26
C MET A 113 -5.86 4.44 -9.92
N GLU A 114 -4.76 3.69 -9.80
CA GLU A 114 -4.73 2.30 -10.24
C GLU A 114 -5.58 1.40 -9.33
N ASN A 115 -6.00 0.24 -9.84
CA ASN A 115 -6.75 -0.78 -9.08
C ASN A 115 -5.84 -1.67 -8.22
N ARG A 116 -4.81 -1.07 -7.60
CA ARG A 116 -3.85 -1.77 -6.75
C ARG A 116 -3.59 -0.96 -5.52
N VAL A 117 -3.50 -1.61 -4.36
CA VAL A 117 -3.07 -0.96 -3.12
C VAL A 117 -1.88 -1.73 -2.56
N PHE A 118 -0.86 -0.98 -2.17
CA PHE A 118 0.31 -1.51 -1.49
C PHE A 118 0.22 -1.21 0.00
N ILE A 119 0.53 -2.21 0.81
CA ILE A 119 0.91 -2.02 2.20
C ILE A 119 2.42 -2.22 2.30
N ARG A 120 3.08 -1.33 3.05
CA ARG A 120 4.48 -1.46 3.41
C ARG A 120 4.60 -1.32 4.91
N ILE A 121 5.29 -2.27 5.54
CA ILE A 121 5.53 -2.33 6.97
C ILE A 121 7.04 -2.25 7.15
N LEU A 122 7.50 -1.34 7.99
CA LEU A 122 8.91 -1.15 8.25
C LEU A 122 9.14 -0.83 9.73
N LYS A 123 10.33 -1.15 10.21
CA LYS A 123 10.77 -0.77 11.54
C LYS A 123 11.56 0.54 11.48
N GLU A 124 11.07 1.57 12.17
CA GLU A 124 11.76 2.83 12.40
C GLU A 124 12.19 2.88 13.87
N GLU A 125 13.49 2.83 14.13
CA GLU A 125 14.05 2.75 15.49
C GLU A 125 13.45 1.55 16.25
N ASP A 126 12.51 1.79 17.17
CA ASP A 126 11.78 0.80 17.94
C ASP A 126 10.27 0.74 17.65
N GLU A 127 9.80 1.51 16.67
CA GLU A 127 8.38 1.57 16.29
C GLU A 127 8.11 0.88 14.95
N VAL A 128 6.95 0.25 14.86
CA VAL A 128 6.44 -0.29 13.60
C VAL A 128 5.67 0.81 12.89
N VAL A 129 6.03 1.06 11.63
CA VAL A 129 5.35 2.01 10.76
C VAL A 129 4.64 1.24 9.67
N THR A 130 3.33 1.46 9.58
CA THR A 130 2.47 0.93 8.52
C THR A 130 2.20 2.04 7.51
N GLN A 131 2.46 1.75 6.25
CA GLN A 131 2.30 2.68 5.13
C GLN A 131 1.33 2.10 4.10
N VAL A 132 0.47 2.95 3.57
CA VAL A 132 -0.38 2.64 2.42
C VAL A 132 0.07 3.47 1.24
N LEU A 133 0.23 2.81 0.09
CA LEU A 133 0.54 3.46 -1.17
C LEU A 133 -0.50 3.08 -2.21
N ARG A 134 -1.14 4.09 -2.80
CA ARG A 134 -2.10 3.93 -3.89
C ARG A 134 -1.56 4.62 -5.15
N PRO A 135 -1.19 3.88 -6.21
CA PRO A 135 -0.63 4.49 -7.41
C PRO A 135 -1.60 5.45 -8.08
N ILE A 136 -1.07 6.54 -8.62
CA ILE A 136 -1.78 7.55 -9.40
C ILE A 136 -1.37 7.38 -10.87
N SER A 137 -2.33 7.04 -11.71
CA SER A 137 -2.14 6.93 -13.17
C SER A 137 -2.13 8.31 -13.85
N ALA A 138 -2.98 9.22 -13.36
CA ALA A 138 -3.07 10.58 -13.87
C ALA A 138 -3.52 11.55 -12.77
N ILE A 139 -2.95 12.76 -12.82
CA ILE A 139 -3.43 13.90 -12.04
C ILE A 139 -4.28 14.74 -12.99
N PRO A 140 -5.47 15.21 -12.58
CA PRO A 140 -6.26 16.12 -13.40
C PRO A 140 -5.42 17.35 -13.77
N ASP A 141 -5.45 17.72 -15.05
CA ASP A 141 -4.80 18.95 -15.53
C ASP A 141 -5.24 20.12 -14.65
N GLN A 142 -4.27 20.88 -14.13
CA GLN A 142 -4.56 22.16 -13.48
C GLN A 142 -5.02 23.12 -14.59
N ALA A 143 -6.32 23.12 -14.87
CA ALA A 143 -6.98 24.09 -15.75
C ALA A 143 -6.92 25.50 -15.17
#